data_AF-A0A7C7UQV7-F1
#
_entry.id   AF-A0A7C7UQV7-F1
#
_cell.length_a   1.000
_cell.length_b   1.000
_cell.length_c   1.000
_cell.angle_alpha   90.00
_cell.angle_beta   90.00
_cell.angle_gamma   90.00
#
_symmetry.space_group_name_H-M   'P 1'
#
loop_
_entity.id
_entity.type
_entity.pdbx_description
1 polymer ?
#
loop_
_entity_poly.entity_id
_entity_poly.type
_entity_poly.pdbx_seq_one_letter_code
_entity_poly.pdbx_strand_id
1 'polypeptide(L)'
;MNHPQGNAIRVCLDLSPTVHRRAGWGTYARELAQALRTLDDGPDLTLFYNDPVHAHPLPPTLASLPTHTLSLRTRPWRLLVALSQQLNVELDRWLPDCDLFHATEHLLPRLKGAHTVLTVHDLIYRLFPEYHLPLNKWFLNRFMPPFVRRADAIIAVS
;
A
#
# COMPACT_ATOMS: atom_id res chain seq x y z
N MET A 1 1.37 8.77 -35.76
CA MET A 1 1.09 7.34 -35.55
C MET A 1 0.19 7.26 -34.33
N ASN A 2 -1.10 6.99 -34.54
CA ASN A 2 -2.10 6.94 -33.46
C ASN A 2 -1.90 5.66 -32.66
N HIS A 3 -1.45 5.77 -31.41
CA HIS A 3 -1.71 4.71 -30.43
C HIS A 3 -3.22 4.70 -30.15
N PRO A 4 -3.89 3.54 -30.19
CA PRO A 4 -5.24 3.45 -29.65
C PRO A 4 -5.15 3.81 -28.18
N GLN A 5 -5.88 4.83 -27.74
CA GLN A 5 -6.04 5.18 -26.33
C GLN A 5 -6.76 4.02 -25.63
N GLY A 6 -6.00 2.99 -25.26
CA GLY A 6 -6.41 2.06 -24.22
C GLY A 6 -6.60 2.88 -22.95
N ASN A 7 -7.71 2.66 -22.25
CA ASN A 7 -8.01 3.37 -21.01
C ASN A 7 -6.78 3.30 -20.08
N ALA A 8 -6.34 4.45 -19.56
CA ALA A 8 -5.19 4.48 -18.65
C ALA A 8 -5.46 3.53 -17.47
N ILE A 9 -4.46 2.73 -17.09
CA ILE A 9 -4.60 1.75 -16.00
C ILE A 9 -4.90 2.51 -14.71
N ARG A 10 -5.95 2.12 -13.99
CA ARG A 10 -6.32 2.72 -12.70
C ARG A 10 -5.47 2.09 -11.60
N VAL A 11 -4.61 2.89 -10.98
CA VAL A 11 -3.70 2.46 -9.92
C VAL A 11 -4.13 3.09 -8.61
N CYS A 12 -4.41 2.26 -7.61
CA CYS A 12 -4.54 2.69 -6.23
C CYS A 12 -3.21 2.51 -5.50
N LEU A 13 -2.60 3.61 -5.06
CA LEU A 13 -1.33 3.61 -4.34
C LEU A 13 -1.55 3.86 -2.85
N ASP A 14 -1.09 2.92 -2.02
CA ASP A 14 -1.11 3.09 -0.57
C ASP A 14 -0.08 4.13 -0.13
N LEU A 15 -0.54 5.24 0.44
CA LEU A 15 0.26 6.31 1.03
C LEU A 15 0.13 6.39 2.55
N SER A 16 -0.41 5.35 3.20
CA SER A 16 -0.45 5.24 4.66
C SER A 16 0.92 5.49 5.32
N PRO A 17 2.07 4.99 4.78
CA PRO A 17 3.39 5.32 5.32
C PRO A 17 3.72 6.81 5.31
N THR A 18 3.33 7.52 4.24
CA THR A 18 3.59 8.94 4.03
C THR A 18 2.82 9.79 5.03
N VAL A 19 1.51 9.60 5.10
CA VAL A 19 0.63 10.44 5.94
C VAL A 19 0.82 10.15 7.43
N HIS A 20 1.26 8.95 7.80
CA HIS A 20 1.58 8.58 9.19
C HIS A 20 3.05 8.80 9.55
N ARG A 21 3.81 9.56 8.73
CA ARG A 21 5.23 9.93 8.93
C ARG A 21 6.13 8.75 9.29
N ARG A 22 5.88 7.59 8.69
CA ARG A 22 6.78 6.47 8.87
C ARG A 22 8.01 6.71 7.99
N ALA A 23 9.20 6.77 8.59
CA ALA A 23 10.46 7.29 8.01
C ALA A 23 10.78 6.87 6.54
N GLY A 24 11.82 6.06 6.30
CA GLY A 24 12.38 5.83 4.95
C GLY A 24 11.36 5.39 3.89
N TRP A 25 10.45 4.48 4.25
CA TRP A 25 9.37 4.03 3.37
C TRP A 25 8.26 5.06 3.09
N GLY A 26 8.03 6.06 3.95
CA GLY A 26 7.09 7.16 3.68
C GLY A 26 7.66 8.13 2.66
N THR A 27 8.97 8.38 2.72
CA THR A 27 9.69 9.10 1.66
C THR A 27 9.58 8.34 0.35
N TYR A 28 9.85 7.03 0.34
CA TYR A 28 9.74 6.20 -0.87
C TYR A 28 8.34 6.29 -1.50
N ALA A 29 7.28 6.06 -0.73
CA ALA A 29 5.91 6.08 -1.23
C ALA A 29 5.52 7.45 -1.80
N ARG A 30 5.95 8.54 -1.14
CA ARG A 30 5.74 9.91 -1.61
C ARG A 30 6.44 10.19 -2.93
N GLU A 31 7.74 9.90 -3.03
CA GLU A 31 8.54 10.14 -4.24
C GLU A 31 8.02 9.29 -5.41
N LEU A 32 7.63 8.04 -5.13
CA LEU A 32 7.00 7.17 -6.13
C LEU A 32 5.69 7.79 -6.66
N ALA A 33 4.80 8.25 -5.79
CA ALA A 33 3.55 8.89 -6.20
C ALA A 33 3.80 10.15 -7.04
N GLN A 34 4.80 10.96 -6.66
CA GLN A 34 5.18 12.16 -7.40
C GLN A 34 5.71 11.82 -8.78
N ALA A 35 6.61 10.84 -8.88
CA ALA A 35 7.18 10.40 -10.15
C ALA A 35 6.10 9.84 -11.08
N LEU A 36 5.22 8.95 -10.58
CA LEU A 36 4.12 8.37 -11.36
C LEU A 36 3.16 9.42 -11.91
N ARG A 37 2.83 10.43 -11.11
CA ARG A 37 1.97 11.55 -11.53
C ARG A 37 2.58 12.35 -12.70
N THR A 38 3.91 12.45 -12.78
CA THR A 38 4.60 13.26 -13.79
C THR A 38 4.88 12.53 -15.11
N LEU A 39 4.51 11.26 -15.22
CA LEU A 39 4.68 10.51 -16.46
C LEU A 39 3.62 10.95 -17.49
N ASP A 40 4.07 11.26 -18.72
CA ASP A 40 3.18 11.68 -19.81
C ASP A 40 2.14 10.60 -20.16
N ASP A 41 2.54 9.32 -20.11
CA ASP A 41 1.67 8.14 -20.27
C ASP A 41 1.49 7.40 -18.92
N GLY A 42 1.32 8.16 -17.83
CA GLY A 42 1.15 7.63 -16.47
C GLY A 42 -0.20 6.95 -16.22
N PRO A 43 -0.32 6.15 -15.15
CA PRO A 43 -1.59 5.57 -14.74
C PRO A 43 -2.57 6.63 -14.20
N ASP A 44 -3.86 6.32 -14.20
CA ASP A 44 -4.84 7.08 -13.43
C ASP A 44 -4.67 6.77 -11.94
N LEU A 45 -4.06 7.70 -11.21
CA LEU A 45 -3.56 7.46 -9.86
C LEU A 45 -4.57 7.93 -8.79
N THR A 46 -5.04 6.98 -8.00
CA THR A 46 -5.80 7.23 -6.77
C THR A 46 -4.95 6.93 -5.54
N LEU A 47 -4.94 7.84 -4.58
CA LEU A 47 -4.20 7.67 -3.32
C LEU A 47 -5.08 6.98 -2.28
N PHE A 48 -4.50 6.09 -1.49
CA PHE A 48 -5.18 5.46 -0.36
C PHE A 48 -4.45 5.71 0.95
N TYR A 49 -5.19 6.00 2.02
CA TYR A 49 -4.68 5.86 3.38
C TYR A 49 -5.78 5.66 4.42
N ASN A 50 -5.46 4.96 5.50
CA ASN A 50 -6.34 4.79 6.64
C ASN A 50 -6.10 5.88 7.71
N ASP A 51 -7.02 6.01 8.68
CA ASP A 51 -6.92 6.93 9.83
C ASP A 51 -6.72 8.42 9.45
N PRO A 52 -7.62 9.01 8.63
CA PRO A 52 -7.47 10.38 8.15
C PRO A 52 -7.46 11.43 9.27
N VAL A 53 -8.02 11.13 10.44
CA VAL A 53 -8.04 12.02 11.61
C VAL A 53 -6.63 12.29 12.16
N HIS A 54 -5.75 11.29 12.08
CA HIS A 54 -4.36 11.39 12.55
C HIS A 54 -3.35 11.50 11.40
N ALA A 55 -3.84 11.60 10.16
CA ALA A 55 -3.02 11.75 8.98
C ALA A 55 -2.42 13.16 8.91
N HIS A 56 -1.14 13.24 8.58
CA HIS A 56 -0.54 14.50 8.15
C HIS A 56 -1.01 14.87 6.74
N PRO A 57 -1.09 16.18 6.42
CA PRO A 57 -1.49 16.62 5.09
C PRO A 57 -0.60 16.01 4.01
N LEU A 58 -1.23 15.62 2.90
CA LEU A 58 -0.50 15.24 1.71
C LEU A 58 0.37 16.41 1.22
N PRO A 59 1.52 16.14 0.58
CA PRO A 59 2.27 17.16 -0.12
C PRO A 59 1.38 17.91 -1.12
N PRO A 60 1.58 19.22 -1.35
CA PRO A 60 0.78 19.99 -2.31
C PRO A 60 0.74 19.36 -3.70
N THR A 61 1.84 18.73 -4.11
CA THR A 61 1.97 18.00 -5.39
C THR A 61 1.16 16.70 -5.46
N LEU A 62 0.55 16.24 -4.37
CA LEU A 62 -0.27 15.03 -4.32
C LEU A 62 -1.70 15.35 -3.86
N ALA A 63 -1.92 16.49 -3.20
CA ALA A 63 -3.21 16.90 -2.66
C ALA A 63 -4.31 17.07 -3.72
N SER A 64 -3.96 17.25 -5.00
CA SER A 64 -4.94 17.34 -6.09
C SER A 64 -5.35 16.00 -6.69
N LEU A 65 -4.76 14.89 -6.25
CA LEU A 65 -5.10 13.56 -6.76
C LEU A 65 -6.35 13.01 -6.04
N PRO A 66 -7.18 12.20 -6.73
CA PRO A 66 -8.24 11.44 -6.07
C PRO A 66 -7.69 10.69 -4.87
N THR A 67 -8.40 10.78 -3.75
CA THR A 67 -7.95 10.18 -2.49
C THR A 67 -9.09 9.40 -1.85
N HIS A 68 -8.87 8.12 -1.61
CA HIS A 68 -9.75 7.24 -0.86
C HIS A 68 -9.23 7.08 0.57
N THR A 69 -10.09 7.34 1.55
CA THR A 69 -9.71 7.21 2.97
C THR A 69 -10.60 6.23 3.72
N LEU A 70 -10.00 5.55 4.70
CA LEU A 70 -10.75 4.70 5.64
C LEU A 70 -10.60 5.24 7.05
N SER A 71 -11.72 5.50 7.73
CA SER A 71 -11.74 5.99 9.12
C SER A 71 -11.18 5.00 10.16
N LEU A 72 -10.79 3.80 9.75
CA LEU A 72 -10.16 2.82 10.64
C LEU A 72 -8.76 3.27 11.05
N ARG A 73 -8.50 3.20 12.36
CA ARG A 73 -7.16 3.42 12.92
C ARG A 73 -6.16 2.40 12.39
N THR A 74 -4.87 2.76 12.43
CA THR A 74 -3.79 1.91 11.88
C THR A 74 -3.74 0.50 12.47
N ARG A 75 -3.98 0.33 13.77
CA ARG A 75 -3.99 -1.00 14.42
C ARG A 75 -5.17 -1.89 13.97
N PRO A 76 -6.44 -1.45 14.07
CA PRO A 76 -7.56 -2.27 13.61
C PRO A 76 -7.51 -2.51 12.09
N TRP A 77 -7.09 -1.53 11.28
CA TRP A 77 -6.86 -1.75 9.85
C TRP A 77 -5.84 -2.87 9.60
N ARG A 78 -4.69 -2.81 10.27
CA ARG A 78 -3.65 -3.83 10.18
C ARG A 78 -4.14 -5.22 10.59
N LEU A 79 -4.95 -5.32 11.64
CA LEU A 79 -5.54 -6.59 12.07
C LEU A 79 -6.55 -7.11 11.04
N LEU A 80 -7.42 -6.24 10.52
CA LEU A 80 -8.40 -6.59 9.49
C LEU A 80 -7.72 -7.15 8.24
N VAL A 81 -6.67 -6.50 7.74
CA VAL A 81 -5.89 -6.98 6.60
C VAL A 81 -5.24 -8.32 6.89
N ALA A 82 -4.59 -8.47 8.05
CA ALA A 82 -4.01 -9.74 8.48
C ALA A 82 -5.03 -10.89 8.51
N LEU A 83 -6.22 -10.65 9.06
CA LEU A 83 -7.31 -11.63 9.11
C LEU A 83 -7.88 -11.91 7.72
N SER A 84 -8.01 -10.90 6.85
CA SER A 84 -8.50 -11.07 5.47
C SER A 84 -7.67 -12.11 4.71
N GLN A 85 -6.36 -12.12 4.95
CA GLN A 85 -5.41 -13.02 4.31
C GLN A 85 -5.44 -14.43 4.91
N GLN A 86 -5.71 -14.57 6.21
CA GLN A 86 -5.87 -15.89 6.85
C GLN A 86 -7.22 -16.52 6.55
N LEU A 87 -8.29 -15.73 6.59
CA LEU A 87 -9.67 -16.18 6.42
C LEU A 87 -10.12 -16.20 4.95
N ASN A 88 -9.25 -15.78 4.02
CA ASN A 88 -9.56 -15.71 2.59
C ASN A 88 -10.76 -14.80 2.30
N VAL A 89 -10.96 -13.77 3.12
CA VAL A 89 -12.03 -12.77 2.99
C VAL A 89 -11.51 -11.60 2.19
N GLU A 90 -12.27 -11.19 1.19
CA GLU A 90 -11.91 -10.09 0.29
C GLU A 90 -12.30 -8.73 0.89
N LEU A 91 -11.47 -7.72 0.65
CA LEU A 91 -11.63 -6.36 1.16
C LEU A 91 -11.94 -5.34 0.08
N ASP A 92 -12.27 -5.77 -1.14
CA ASP A 92 -12.49 -4.91 -2.32
C ASP A 92 -13.47 -3.76 -2.03
N ARG A 93 -14.57 -4.02 -1.31
CA ARG A 93 -15.55 -2.99 -0.91
C ARG A 93 -15.03 -1.88 0.01
N TRP A 94 -13.84 -2.05 0.59
CA TRP A 94 -13.20 -1.07 1.47
C TRP A 94 -12.14 -0.25 0.75
N LEU A 95 -11.84 -0.57 -0.50
CA LEU A 95 -10.84 0.10 -1.32
C LEU A 95 -11.51 0.67 -2.57
N PRO A 96 -10.89 1.67 -3.22
CA PRO A 96 -11.41 2.18 -4.47
C PRO A 96 -11.35 1.10 -5.55
N ASP A 97 -12.30 1.13 -6.47
CA ASP A 97 -12.25 0.29 -7.67
C ASP A 97 -11.03 0.70 -8.51
N CYS A 98 -10.14 -0.26 -8.74
CA CYS A 98 -8.87 -0.05 -9.44
C CYS A 98 -8.44 -1.34 -10.12
N ASP A 99 -7.61 -1.22 -11.14
CA ASP A 99 -7.07 -2.38 -11.87
C ASP A 99 -5.83 -2.95 -11.14
N LEU A 100 -5.12 -2.09 -10.41
CA LEU A 100 -3.94 -2.43 -9.63
C LEU A 100 -3.91 -1.69 -8.29
N PHE A 101 -3.70 -2.43 -7.21
CA PHE A 101 -3.41 -1.90 -5.87
C PHE A 101 -1.94 -2.10 -5.52
N HIS A 102 -1.24 -1.00 -5.22
CA HIS A 102 0.16 -1.02 -4.82
C HIS A 102 0.28 -0.74 -3.31
N ALA A 103 0.51 -1.82 -2.55
CA ALA A 103 0.87 -1.76 -1.14
C ALA A 103 2.33 -1.30 -0.98
N THR A 104 2.54 -0.07 -0.53
CA THR A 104 3.88 0.47 -0.24
C THR A 104 4.34 0.18 1.18
N GLU A 105 3.45 -0.31 2.05
CA GLU A 105 3.77 -0.82 3.37
C GLU A 105 3.76 -2.35 3.41
N HIS A 106 4.30 -2.96 4.49
CA HIS A 106 4.24 -4.41 4.72
C HIS A 106 2.83 -4.90 5.12
N LEU A 107 1.81 -4.50 4.37
CA LEU A 107 0.41 -4.80 4.62
C LEU A 107 -0.32 -4.91 3.28
N LEU A 108 -0.73 -6.14 2.92
CA LEU A 108 -1.43 -6.38 1.66
C LEU A 108 -2.88 -6.81 1.93
N PRO A 109 -3.90 -5.94 1.72
CA PRO A 109 -5.30 -6.35 1.78
C PRO A 109 -5.57 -7.46 0.77
N ARG A 110 -6.45 -8.40 1.12
CA ARG A 110 -6.85 -9.44 0.18
C ARG A 110 -7.86 -8.87 -0.81
N LEU A 111 -7.47 -8.79 -2.08
CA LEU A 111 -8.30 -8.28 -3.17
C LEU A 111 -8.53 -9.37 -4.21
N LYS A 112 -9.65 -9.28 -4.93
CA LYS A 112 -9.95 -10.13 -6.09
C LYS A 112 -10.25 -9.34 -7.36
N GLY A 113 -10.71 -8.10 -7.22
CA GLY A 113 -11.02 -7.21 -8.34
C GLY A 113 -9.83 -6.46 -8.91
N ALA A 114 -8.69 -6.46 -8.20
CA ALA A 114 -7.47 -5.75 -8.60
C ALA A 114 -6.24 -6.66 -8.53
N HIS A 115 -5.30 -6.46 -9.45
CA HIS A 115 -3.94 -6.98 -9.30
C HIS A 115 -3.22 -6.28 -8.15
N THR A 116 -2.24 -6.95 -7.56
CA THR A 116 -1.57 -6.47 -6.35
C THR A 116 -0.07 -6.41 -6.49
N VAL A 117 0.51 -5.26 -6.14
CA VAL A 117 1.96 -5.08 -6.01
C VAL A 117 2.29 -4.80 -4.56
N LEU A 118 3.25 -5.55 -4.02
CA LEU A 118 3.70 -5.39 -2.64
C LEU A 118 5.16 -4.94 -2.61
N THR A 119 5.42 -3.81 -1.93
CA THR A 119 6.78 -3.34 -1.68
C THR A 119 7.29 -3.88 -0.35
N VAL A 120 8.39 -4.62 -0.40
CA VAL A 120 9.08 -5.14 0.78
C VAL A 120 10.35 -4.32 0.99
N HIS A 121 10.33 -3.45 2.00
CA HIS A 121 11.43 -2.56 2.33
C HIS A 121 12.65 -3.28 2.91
N ASP A 122 12.39 -4.17 3.86
CA ASP A 122 13.42 -4.98 4.51
C ASP A 122 12.77 -6.26 5.09
N LEU A 123 13.64 -7.18 5.52
CA LEU A 123 13.29 -8.32 6.35
C LEU A 123 14.00 -8.25 7.71
N ILE A 124 14.20 -7.03 8.24
CA ILE A 124 15.00 -6.80 9.45
C ILE A 124 14.40 -7.53 10.67
N TYR A 125 13.08 -7.73 10.68
CA TYR A 125 12.37 -8.52 11.69
C TYR A 125 12.72 -10.02 11.71
N ARG A 126 13.37 -10.53 10.65
CA ARG A 126 13.94 -11.89 10.58
C ARG A 126 15.42 -11.90 10.93
N LEU A 127 16.17 -10.91 10.44
CA LEU A 127 17.64 -10.87 10.53
C LEU A 127 18.13 -10.36 11.89
N PHE A 128 17.46 -9.36 12.46
CA PHE A 128 17.81 -8.75 13.75
C PHE A 128 16.58 -8.64 14.66
N PRO A 129 16.01 -9.78 15.05
CA PRO A 129 14.78 -9.82 15.84
C PRO A 129 14.86 -9.12 17.20
N GLU A 130 16.05 -8.92 17.75
CA GLU A 130 16.34 -8.25 19.03
C GLU A 130 15.97 -6.77 19.04
N TYR A 131 15.91 -6.11 17.88
CA TYR A 131 15.56 -4.68 17.78
C TYR A 131 14.07 -4.43 17.54
N HIS A 132 13.23 -5.48 17.54
CA HIS A 132 11.81 -5.35 17.30
C HIS A 132 10.96 -5.62 18.55
N LEU A 133 9.91 -4.82 18.71
CA LEU A 133 8.86 -5.11 19.68
C LEU A 133 8.29 -6.52 19.44
N PRO A 134 8.15 -7.36 20.49
CA PRO A 134 7.74 -8.76 20.35
C PRO A 134 6.46 -8.95 19.52
N LEU A 135 5.47 -8.06 19.70
CA LEU A 135 4.21 -8.10 18.96
C LEU A 135 4.40 -7.82 17.47
N ASN A 136 5.24 -6.84 17.11
CA ASN A 136 5.49 -6.51 15.70
C ASN A 136 6.27 -7.64 15.02
N LYS A 137 7.27 -8.20 15.72
CA LYS A 137 8.00 -9.38 15.28
C LYS A 137 7.05 -10.56 15.03
N TRP A 138 6.21 -10.91 16.00
CA TRP A 138 5.24 -12.00 15.86
C TRP A 138 4.31 -11.77 14.67
N PHE A 139 3.76 -10.55 14.54
CA PHE A 139 2.87 -10.20 13.45
C PHE A 139 3.55 -10.40 12.09
N LEU A 140 4.72 -9.78 11.88
CA LEU A 140 5.40 -9.85 10.58
C LEU A 140 5.82 -11.28 10.25
N ASN A 141 6.30 -12.05 11.24
CA ASN A 141 6.61 -13.46 11.03
C ASN A 141 5.39 -14.29 10.63
N ARG A 142 4.21 -13.98 11.20
CA ARG A 142 2.97 -14.72 10.96
C ARG A 142 2.27 -14.33 9.66
N PHE A 143 2.22 -13.04 9.33
CA PHE A 143 1.35 -12.49 8.28
C PHE A 143 2.09 -12.07 7.02
N MET A 144 3.40 -11.79 7.09
CA MET A 144 4.16 -11.44 5.90
C MET A 144 4.22 -12.57 4.85
N PRO A 145 4.41 -13.86 5.20
CA PRO A 145 4.49 -14.91 4.19
C PRO A 145 3.20 -15.06 3.36
N PRO A 146 1.99 -15.02 3.95
CA PRO A 146 0.75 -14.93 3.17
C PRO A 146 0.68 -13.71 2.23
N PHE A 147 1.13 -12.53 2.67
CA PHE A 147 1.13 -11.32 1.83
C PHE A 147 2.04 -11.51 0.62
N VAL A 148 3.27 -11.96 0.83
CA VAL A 148 4.27 -12.23 -0.22
C VAL A 148 3.75 -13.26 -1.22
N ARG A 149 3.22 -14.40 -0.75
CA ARG A 149 2.77 -15.48 -1.65
C ARG A 149 1.55 -15.12 -2.51
N ARG A 150 0.79 -14.11 -2.12
CA ARG A 150 -0.46 -13.72 -2.78
C ARG A 150 -0.38 -12.39 -3.51
N ALA A 151 0.73 -11.68 -3.38
CA ALA A 151 1.00 -10.54 -4.24
C ALA A 151 1.21 -11.05 -5.67
N ASP A 152 0.62 -10.38 -6.65
CA ASP A 152 0.84 -10.71 -8.08
C ASP A 152 2.25 -10.30 -8.52
N ALA A 153 2.79 -9.22 -7.93
CA ALA A 153 4.17 -8.81 -8.08
C ALA A 153 4.75 -8.26 -6.78
N ILE A 154 6.08 -8.35 -6.66
CA ILE A 154 6.82 -7.90 -5.48
C ILE A 154 7.93 -6.97 -5.93
N ILE A 155 8.05 -5.84 -5.24
CA ILE A 155 9.20 -4.94 -5.33
C ILE A 155 10.02 -5.10 -4.06
N ALA A 156 11.26 -5.56 -4.18
CA ALA A 156 12.23 -5.56 -3.09
C ALA A 156 13.23 -4.44 -3.32
N VAL A 157 13.49 -3.62 -2.30
CA VAL A 157 14.39 -2.45 -2.39
C VAL A 157 15.70 -2.61 -1.62
N SER A 158 15.91 -3.77 -0.99
CA SER A 158 17.17 -4.21 -0.37
C SER A 158 17.28 -5.73 -0.29
#